data_AF-A0A947RVK8-F1
#
_entry.id   AF-A0A947RVK8-F1
#
_cell.length_a   1.000
_cell.length_b   1.000
_cell.length_c   1.000
_cell.angle_alpha   90.00
_cell.angle_beta   90.00
_cell.angle_gamma   90.00
#
_symmetry.space_group_name_H-M   'P 1'
#
loop_
_entity.id
_entity.type
_entity.pdbx_description
1 polymer ?
#
loop_
_entity_poly.entity_id
_entity_poly.type
_entity_poly.pdbx_seq_one_letter_code
_entity_poly.pdbx_strand_id
1 'polypeptide(L)'
;MTKLKINMVSQMMKVVGEEGTSLDDFQVFLKSDFLDNVYLQQNGFDEVDAATDAERQKYSFSKVAAVLEKEFTFLDKDKARQFFYEIRHMFIDWNYQKWGSEEFKQQEKGIDEALGR
;
A
#
# COMPACT_ATOMS: atom_id res chain seq x y z
N MET A 1 -11.14 -6.91 4.48
CA MET A 1 -10.02 -7.55 5.24
C MET A 1 -10.18 -7.20 6.71
N THR A 2 -10.32 -8.15 7.63
CA THR A 2 -10.51 -7.85 9.06
C THR A 2 -9.17 -7.76 9.79
N LYS A 3 -9.03 -6.81 10.74
CA LYS A 3 -7.83 -6.58 11.56
C LYS A 3 -7.30 -7.85 12.25
N LEU A 4 -8.20 -8.79 12.57
CA LEU A 4 -7.87 -10.10 13.12
C LEU A 4 -7.11 -11.00 12.12
N LYS A 5 -7.53 -11.03 10.85
CA LYS A 5 -6.90 -11.84 9.82
C LYS A 5 -5.47 -11.36 9.53
N ILE A 6 -5.27 -10.04 9.53
CA ILE A 6 -3.95 -9.41 9.36
C ILE A 6 -2.98 -9.84 10.46
N ASN A 7 -3.41 -9.78 11.72
CA ASN A 7 -2.56 -10.15 12.85
C ASN A 7 -2.18 -11.65 12.79
N MET A 8 -3.16 -12.53 12.50
CA MET A 8 -2.90 -13.97 12.37
C MET A 8 -1.89 -14.28 11.26
N VAL A 9 -2.04 -13.67 10.09
CA VAL A 9 -1.12 -13.86 8.97
C VAL A 9 0.28 -13.34 9.29
N SER A 10 0.40 -12.16 9.91
CA SER A 10 1.70 -11.61 10.33
C SER A 10 2.40 -12.50 11.36
N GLN A 11 1.66 -13.08 12.32
CA GLN A 11 2.21 -14.03 13.28
C GLN A 11 2.64 -15.34 12.61
N MET A 12 1.82 -15.87 11.70
CA MET A 12 2.19 -17.06 10.90
C MET A 12 3.48 -16.80 10.11
N MET A 13 3.59 -15.66 9.44
CA MET A 13 4.79 -15.27 8.69
C MET A 13 6.05 -15.25 9.57
N LYS A 14 5.94 -14.80 10.83
CA LYS A 14 7.06 -14.82 11.80
C LYS A 14 7.47 -16.22 12.24
N VAL A 15 6.55 -17.19 12.24
CA VAL A 15 6.77 -18.54 12.76
C VAL A 15 7.21 -19.51 11.67
N VAL A 16 6.51 -19.54 10.53
CA VAL A 16 6.76 -20.52 9.45
C VAL A 16 7.47 -19.92 8.23
N GLY A 17 7.67 -18.60 8.22
CA GLY A 17 8.28 -17.90 7.09
C GLY A 17 7.37 -17.85 5.87
N GLU A 18 7.86 -17.22 4.80
CA GLU A 18 7.08 -17.04 3.58
C GLU A 18 6.71 -18.37 2.93
N GLU A 19 7.65 -19.31 2.85
CA GLU A 19 7.47 -20.64 2.26
C GLU A 19 6.31 -21.42 2.91
N GLY A 20 6.08 -21.25 4.21
CA GLY A 20 5.03 -21.93 4.96
C GLY A 20 3.62 -21.34 4.82
N THR A 21 3.43 -20.29 4.02
CA THR A 21 2.13 -19.60 3.85
C THR A 21 1.50 -19.82 2.47
N SER A 22 0.18 -19.74 2.38
CA SER A 22 -0.50 -19.74 1.08
C SER A 22 -0.25 -18.42 0.32
N LEU A 23 -0.44 -18.40 -1.00
CA LEU A 23 -0.37 -17.16 -1.78
C LEU A 23 -1.41 -16.14 -1.31
N ASP A 24 -2.62 -16.58 -0.94
CA ASP A 24 -3.69 -15.71 -0.46
C ASP A 24 -3.35 -15.06 0.88
N ASP A 25 -2.81 -15.84 1.81
CA ASP A 25 -2.34 -15.29 3.09
C ASP A 25 -1.14 -14.37 2.87
N PHE A 26 -0.24 -14.70 1.95
CA PHE A 26 0.87 -13.82 1.61
C PHE A 26 0.39 -12.49 1.01
N GLN A 27 -0.64 -12.50 0.17
CA GLN A 27 -1.25 -11.26 -0.33
C GLN A 27 -1.90 -10.43 0.80
N VAL A 28 -2.53 -11.07 1.79
CA VAL A 28 -3.05 -10.37 2.98
C VAL A 28 -1.91 -9.73 3.76
N PHE A 29 -0.78 -10.42 3.91
CA PHE A 29 0.43 -9.86 4.52
C PHE A 29 0.92 -8.64 3.75
N LEU A 30 1.11 -8.75 2.44
CA LEU A 30 1.62 -7.66 1.59
C LEU A 30 0.71 -6.43 1.60
N LYS A 31 -0.61 -6.60 1.61
CA LYS A 31 -1.57 -5.49 1.76
C LYS A 31 -1.47 -4.80 3.12
N SER A 32 -1.20 -5.58 4.17
CA SER A 32 -1.01 -5.03 5.51
C SER A 32 0.29 -4.24 5.60
N ASP A 33 1.38 -4.79 5.07
CA ASP A 33 2.68 -4.11 4.96
C ASP A 33 2.56 -2.81 4.14
N PHE A 34 1.86 -2.87 3.01
CA PHE A 34 1.56 -1.69 2.20
C PHE A 34 0.88 -0.59 3.03
N LEU A 35 -0.24 -0.89 3.71
CA LEU A 35 -0.97 0.06 4.55
C LEU A 35 -0.07 0.69 5.63
N ASP A 36 0.72 -0.14 6.31
CA ASP A 36 1.60 0.31 7.38
C ASP A 36 2.62 1.32 6.84
N ASN A 37 3.28 0.99 5.71
CA ASN A 37 4.34 1.83 5.13
C ASN A 37 3.82 3.10 4.45
N VAL A 38 2.65 3.07 3.78
CA VAL A 38 2.18 4.19 2.95
C VAL A 38 1.22 5.14 3.66
N TYR A 39 0.61 4.74 4.78
CA TYR A 39 -0.41 5.55 5.43
C TYR A 39 -0.21 5.68 6.95
N LEU A 40 0.26 4.64 7.65
CA LEU A 40 0.44 4.69 9.10
C LEU A 40 1.83 5.20 9.51
N GLN A 41 2.87 4.84 8.76
CA GLN A 41 4.24 5.31 8.95
C GLN A 41 4.46 6.63 8.19
N GLN A 42 3.69 7.66 8.54
CA GLN A 42 3.96 9.00 8.02
C GLN A 42 5.22 9.60 8.67
N ASN A 43 6.05 10.22 7.84
CA ASN A 43 7.24 10.93 8.30
C ASN A 43 6.83 12.34 8.73
N GLY A 44 6.42 12.49 9.99
CA GLY A 44 5.99 13.77 10.56
C GLY A 44 7.03 14.90 10.61
N PHE A 45 8.24 14.68 10.07
CA PHE A 45 9.28 15.71 9.93
C PHE A 45 9.35 16.31 8.50
N ASP A 46 8.63 15.75 7.54
CA ASP A 46 8.53 16.30 6.18
C ASP A 46 7.46 17.40 6.12
N GLU A 47 7.75 18.56 5.54
CA GLU A 47 6.82 19.70 5.51
C GLU A 47 5.50 19.42 4.77
N VAL A 48 5.51 18.49 3.80
CA VAL A 48 4.34 18.09 3.03
C VAL A 48 3.52 17.03 3.78
N ASP A 49 4.17 16.15 4.55
CA ASP A 49 3.52 15.08 5.33
C ASP A 49 3.04 15.56 6.73
N ALA A 50 3.72 16.55 7.31
CA ALA A 50 3.43 17.10 8.64
C ALA A 50 2.14 17.95 8.71
N ALA A 51 1.63 18.42 7.57
CA ALA A 51 0.48 19.34 7.48
C ALA A 51 -0.57 18.87 6.47
N THR A 52 -0.91 17.59 6.48
CA THR A 52 -1.97 17.05 5.61
C THR A 52 -3.34 17.54 6.10
N ASP A 53 -3.98 18.42 5.33
CA ASP A 53 -5.37 18.84 5.60
C ASP A 53 -6.33 17.64 5.60
N ALA A 54 -7.48 17.79 6.26
CA ALA A 54 -8.45 16.69 6.41
C ALA A 54 -9.02 16.20 5.07
N GLU A 55 -8.97 17.02 4.01
CA GLU A 55 -9.44 16.65 2.67
C GLU A 55 -8.44 15.72 1.98
N ARG A 56 -7.15 16.06 2.03
CA ARG A 56 -6.06 15.22 1.54
C ARG A 56 -5.98 13.91 2.30
N GLN A 57 -6.16 13.91 3.62
CA GLN A 57 -6.19 12.64 4.39
C GLN A 57 -7.30 11.70 3.87
N LYS A 58 -8.52 12.21 3.68
CA LYS A 58 -9.63 11.42 3.12
C LYS A 58 -9.33 10.94 1.71
N TYR A 59 -8.74 11.81 0.90
CA TYR A 59 -8.37 11.51 -0.48
C TYR A 59 -7.31 10.39 -0.55
N SER A 60 -6.19 10.55 0.17
CA SER A 60 -5.13 9.53 0.26
C SER A 60 -5.64 8.23 0.83
N PHE A 61 -6.47 8.27 1.87
CA PHE A 61 -7.11 7.07 2.41
C PHE A 61 -7.95 6.35 1.35
N SER A 62 -8.72 7.07 0.54
CA SER A 62 -9.54 6.45 -0.53
C SER A 62 -8.68 5.73 -1.58
N LYS A 63 -7.52 6.29 -1.93
CA LYS A 63 -6.57 5.67 -2.87
C LYS A 63 -5.93 4.42 -2.26
N VAL A 64 -5.54 4.47 -0.98
CA VAL A 64 -5.01 3.31 -0.24
C VAL A 64 -6.08 2.22 -0.11
N ALA A 65 -7.32 2.58 0.23
CA ALA A 65 -8.45 1.65 0.33
C ALA A 65 -8.70 0.91 -0.98
N ALA A 66 -8.60 1.60 -2.13
CA ALA A 66 -8.72 0.96 -3.44
C ALA A 66 -7.71 -0.19 -3.64
N VAL A 67 -6.47 -0.06 -3.16
CA VAL A 67 -5.47 -1.15 -3.20
C VAL A 67 -5.86 -2.28 -2.26
N LEU A 68 -6.32 -1.96 -1.04
CA LEU A 68 -6.68 -2.97 -0.04
C LEU A 68 -7.90 -3.79 -0.46
N GLU A 69 -8.87 -3.16 -1.12
CA GLU A 69 -10.13 -3.76 -1.56
C GLU A 69 -10.01 -4.48 -2.90
N LYS A 70 -9.09 -4.06 -3.78
CA LYS A 70 -8.89 -4.71 -5.08
C LYS A 70 -8.47 -6.17 -4.93
N GLU A 71 -9.15 -7.08 -5.62
CA GLU A 71 -8.68 -8.45 -5.75
C GLU A 71 -7.54 -8.50 -6.76
N PHE A 72 -6.46 -9.18 -6.38
CA PHE A 72 -5.32 -9.40 -7.25
C PHE A 72 -5.18 -10.89 -7.54
N THR A 73 -4.70 -11.20 -8.74
CA THR A 73 -4.36 -12.56 -9.14
C THR A 73 -2.91 -12.56 -9.56
N PHE A 74 -2.09 -13.31 -8.85
CA PHE A 74 -0.67 -13.47 -9.15
C PHE A 74 -0.37 -14.93 -9.48
N LEU A 75 0.63 -15.13 -10.33
CA LEU A 75 1.12 -16.47 -10.68
C LEU A 75 1.72 -17.16 -9.45
N ASP A 76 2.50 -16.41 -8.68
CA ASP A 76 3.27 -16.90 -7.54
C ASP A 76 3.53 -15.73 -6.56
N LYS A 77 4.19 -16.07 -5.45
CA LYS A 77 4.54 -15.10 -4.41
C LYS A 77 5.56 -14.07 -4.88
N ASP A 78 6.46 -14.43 -5.80
CA ASP A 78 7.45 -13.51 -6.32
C ASP A 78 6.80 -12.37 -7.13
N LYS A 79 5.81 -12.69 -7.96
CA LYS A 79 5.02 -11.70 -8.68
C LYS A 79 4.17 -10.84 -7.75
N ALA A 80 3.58 -11.43 -6.72
CA ALA A 80 2.87 -10.65 -5.70
C ALA A 80 3.82 -9.67 -4.99
N ARG A 81 4.99 -10.14 -4.54
CA ARG A 81 5.97 -9.32 -3.84
C ARG A 81 6.50 -8.19 -4.70
N GLN A 82 6.84 -8.49 -5.95
CA GLN A 82 7.32 -7.48 -6.90
C GLN A 82 6.28 -6.38 -7.10
N PHE A 83 5.03 -6.76 -7.36
CA PHE A 83 3.94 -5.78 -7.53
C PHE A 83 3.74 -4.91 -6.29
N PHE A 84 3.67 -5.52 -5.10
CA PHE A 84 3.45 -4.77 -3.85
C PHE A 84 4.63 -3.89 -3.48
N TYR A 85 5.85 -4.28 -3.83
CA TYR A 85 7.04 -3.43 -3.71
C TYR A 85 6.90 -2.19 -4.60
N GLU A 86 6.61 -2.37 -5.89
CA GLU A 86 6.51 -1.28 -6.86
C GLU A 86 5.38 -0.30 -6.48
N ILE A 87 4.17 -0.80 -6.21
CA ILE A 87 3.03 0.07 -5.86
C ILE A 87 3.27 0.81 -4.54
N ARG A 88 3.93 0.19 -3.54
CA ARG A 88 4.29 0.86 -2.29
C ARG A 88 5.22 2.04 -2.56
N HIS A 89 6.27 1.85 -3.36
CA HIS A 89 7.19 2.93 -3.71
C HIS A 89 6.48 4.06 -4.45
N MET A 90 5.58 3.73 -5.39
CA MET A 90 4.80 4.75 -6.09
C MET A 90 3.96 5.61 -5.15
N PHE A 91 3.33 5.00 -4.13
CA PHE A 91 2.57 5.72 -3.11
C PHE A 91 3.45 6.55 -2.17
N ILE A 92 4.64 6.04 -1.79
CA ILE A 92 5.60 6.80 -0.98
C ILE A 92 6.03 8.05 -1.76
N ASP A 93 6.42 7.90 -3.02
CA ASP A 93 6.83 9.04 -3.86
C ASP A 93 5.69 10.05 -4.04
N TRP A 94 4.46 9.55 -4.18
CA TRP A 94 3.24 10.36 -4.27
C TRP A 94 2.96 11.15 -2.99
N ASN A 95 3.18 10.56 -1.81
CA ASN A 95 2.97 11.23 -0.51
C ASN A 95 3.93 12.43 -0.32
N TYR A 96 5.14 12.36 -0.89
CA TYR A 96 6.10 13.46 -0.87
C TYR A 96 5.79 14.58 -1.88
N GLN A 97 4.84 14.39 -2.80
CA GLN A 97 4.47 15.43 -3.75
C GLN A 97 3.50 16.44 -3.13
N LYS A 98 3.68 17.71 -3.50
CA LYS A 98 2.75 18.78 -3.13
C LYS A 98 1.37 18.48 -3.72
N TRP A 99 0.35 18.50 -2.87
CA TRP A 99 -1.01 18.17 -3.30
C TRP A 99 -1.50 19.07 -4.44
N GLY A 100 -2.03 18.45 -5.50
CA GLY A 100 -2.54 19.13 -6.68
C GLY A 100 -1.47 19.63 -7.66
N SER A 101 -0.18 19.43 -7.38
CA SER A 101 0.89 19.74 -8.34
C SER A 101 0.82 18.85 -9.58
N GLU A 102 1.58 19.22 -10.61
CA GLU A 102 1.65 18.43 -11.84
C GLU A 102 2.29 17.06 -11.57
N GLU A 103 3.35 17.02 -10.76
CA GLU A 103 4.04 15.81 -10.34
C GLU A 103 3.12 14.89 -9.54
N PHE A 104 2.32 15.45 -8.62
CA PHE A 104 1.31 14.70 -7.87
C PHE A 104 0.31 14.01 -8.80
N LYS A 105 -0.20 14.74 -9.81
CA LYS A 105 -1.18 14.20 -10.77
C LYS A 105 -0.56 13.16 -11.71
N GLN A 106 0.66 13.37 -12.15
CA GLN A 106 1.38 12.41 -13.00
C GLN A 106 1.65 11.11 -12.25
N GLN A 107 2.13 11.20 -11.00
CA GLN A 107 2.38 10.04 -10.16
C GLN A 107 1.08 9.29 -9.84
N GLU A 108 0.02 10.03 -9.52
CA GLU A 108 -1.32 9.47 -9.30
C GLU A 108 -1.83 8.73 -10.54
N LYS A 109 -1.67 9.29 -11.73
CA LYS A 109 -2.04 8.63 -12.97
C LYS A 109 -1.28 7.31 -13.15
N GLY A 110 0.02 7.30 -12.85
CA GLY A 110 0.82 6.07 -12.86
C GLY A 110 0.28 5.01 -11.89
N ILE A 111 -0.11 5.42 -10.67
CA ILE A 111 -0.74 4.53 -9.68
C ILE A 111 -2.07 3.97 -10.22
N ASP A 112 -2.87 4.82 -10.86
CA ASP A 112 -4.17 4.44 -11.42
C ASP A 112 -3.99 3.42 -12.57
N GLU A 113 -3.02 3.65 -13.46
CA GLU A 113 -2.64 2.73 -14.53
C GLU A 113 -2.13 1.38 -13.99
N ALA A 114 -1.26 1.38 -12.98
CA ALA A 114 -0.76 0.16 -12.33
C ALA A 114 -1.88 -0.66 -11.66
N LEU A 115 -2.96 0.01 -11.24
CA LEU A 115 -4.16 -0.63 -10.68
C LEU A 115 -5.20 -0.98 -11.74
N GLY A 116 -4.99 -0.62 -13.01
CA GLY A 116 -5.91 -0.87 -14.12
C GLY A 116 -7.25 -0.13 -13.99
N ARG A 117 -7.20 1.16 -13.63
CA ARG A 117 -8.37 2.04 -13.47
C ARG A 117 -8.21 3.38 -14.17
#